data_AF-A0A1L8SQM9-F1
#
_entry.id   AF-A0A1L8SQM9-F1
#
_cell.length_a   1.000
_cell.length_b   1.000
_cell.length_c   1.000
_cell.angle_alpha   90.00
_cell.angle_beta   90.00
_cell.angle_gamma   90.00
#
_symmetry.space_group_name_H-M   'P 1'
#
loop_
_entity.id
_entity.type
_entity.pdbx_description
1 polymer ?
#
loop_
_entity_poly.entity_id
_entity_poly.type
_entity_poly.pdbx_seq_one_letter_code
_entity_poly.pdbx_strand_id
1 'polypeptide(L)'
;MVGFLALKIGLSWTSNPAAGHLGSIILKIPFMLMGEELLGIGVLETARNKGLSLTASTFLSALIFGLIHSFVYWDGSLFSTLLHVLLLQGVARLIFNYVYLKTDRSIWGSWISHVLVDLVGLAI
;
A
#
# COMPACT_ATOMS: atom_id res chain seq x y z
N MET A 1 -0.96 10.15 -9.04
CA MET A 1 0.10 10.10 -10.09
C MET A 1 0.03 8.83 -10.97
N VAL A 2 -0.01 7.62 -10.38
CA VAL A 2 -0.04 6.34 -11.14
C VAL A 2 -1.28 6.21 -12.04
N GLY A 3 -2.48 6.49 -11.54
CA GLY A 3 -3.71 6.47 -12.36
C GLY A 3 -3.69 7.49 -13.51
N PHE A 4 -3.18 8.71 -13.28
CA PHE A 4 -3.04 9.74 -14.33
C PHE A 4 -2.05 9.35 -15.44
N LEU A 5 -0.94 8.69 -15.08
CA LEU A 5 0.01 8.15 -16.06
C LEU A 5 -0.58 6.96 -16.81
N ALA A 6 -1.33 6.10 -16.12
CA ALA A 6 -2.01 4.94 -16.69
C ALA A 6 -3.04 5.34 -17.76
N LEU A 7 -3.83 6.39 -17.50
CA LEU A 7 -4.77 6.95 -18.48
C LEU A 7 -4.07 7.40 -19.78
N LYS A 8 -2.85 7.94 -19.69
CA LYS A 8 -2.08 8.37 -20.87
C LYS A 8 -1.58 7.22 -21.74
N ILE A 9 -1.55 6.00 -21.22
CA ILE A 9 -1.16 4.79 -21.95
C ILE A 9 -2.34 3.84 -22.20
N GLY A 10 -3.58 4.33 -22.02
CA GLY A 10 -4.81 3.59 -22.34
C GLY A 10 -5.30 2.64 -21.25
N LEU A 11 -4.77 2.72 -20.03
CA LEU A 11 -5.23 1.92 -18.89
C LEU A 11 -6.28 2.70 -18.09
N SER A 12 -7.46 2.11 -17.90
CA SER A 12 -8.61 2.70 -17.20
C SER A 12 -8.53 2.53 -15.67
N TRP A 13 -7.37 2.82 -15.08
CA TRP A 13 -7.17 2.67 -13.64
C TRP A 13 -7.93 3.73 -12.87
N THR A 14 -8.76 3.27 -11.92
CA THR A 14 -9.57 4.14 -11.08
C THR A 14 -8.70 4.88 -10.06
N SER A 15 -9.07 6.11 -9.72
CA SER A 15 -8.48 6.81 -8.58
C SER A 15 -8.85 6.11 -7.26
N ASN A 16 -8.19 6.49 -6.16
CA ASN A 16 -8.56 6.03 -4.83
C ASN A 16 -10.09 6.18 -4.62
N PRO A 17 -10.84 5.11 -4.29
CA PRO A 17 -12.29 5.19 -4.07
C PRO A 17 -12.69 6.14 -2.93
N ALA A 18 -11.76 6.46 -2.03
CA ALA A 18 -11.95 7.44 -0.97
C ALA A 18 -11.87 8.90 -1.45
N ALA A 19 -11.46 9.14 -2.70
CA ALA A 19 -11.36 10.48 -3.27
C ALA A 19 -12.72 11.19 -3.23
N GLY A 20 -12.74 12.44 -2.79
CA GLY A 20 -13.98 13.23 -2.62
C GLY A 20 -14.78 12.94 -1.35
N HIS A 21 -14.39 11.94 -0.55
CA HIS A 21 -15.10 11.54 0.67
C HIS A 21 -14.34 11.80 1.97
N LEU A 22 -13.26 12.60 1.94
CA LEU A 22 -12.33 12.83 3.07
C LEU A 22 -13.05 13.16 4.39
N GLY A 23 -14.03 14.07 4.37
CA GLY A 23 -14.77 14.46 5.58
C GLY A 23 -15.50 13.29 6.28
N SER A 24 -15.90 12.27 5.53
CA SER A 24 -16.61 11.10 6.06
C SER A 24 -15.69 10.01 6.62
N ILE A 25 -14.41 10.04 6.24
CA ILE A 25 -13.42 8.99 6.58
C ILE A 25 -12.24 9.50 7.40
N ILE A 26 -12.09 10.82 7.60
CA ILE A 26 -10.91 11.42 8.25
C ILE A 26 -10.62 10.83 9.64
N LEU A 27 -11.66 10.51 10.42
CA LEU A 27 -11.51 9.87 11.73
C LEU A 27 -11.23 8.36 11.65
N LYS A 28 -11.52 7.72 10.51
CA LYS A 28 -11.25 6.31 10.25
C LYS A 28 -9.83 6.08 9.72
N ILE A 29 -9.30 7.04 8.95
CA ILE A 29 -7.97 6.95 8.31
C ILE A 29 -6.89 6.52 9.32
N PRO A 30 -6.73 7.15 10.51
CA PRO A 30 -5.68 6.75 11.45
C PRO A 30 -5.71 5.26 11.84
N PHE A 31 -6.90 4.74 12.11
CA PHE A 31 -7.10 3.35 12.55
C PHE A 31 -7.00 2.36 11.40
N MET A 32 -7.54 2.73 10.24
CA MET A 32 -7.45 1.94 9.01
C MET A 32 -5.99 1.74 8.62
N LEU A 33 -5.22 2.83 8.54
CA LEU A 33 -3.80 2.78 8.20
C LEU A 33 -2.97 2.02 9.25
N MET A 34 -3.34 2.10 10.53
CA MET A 34 -2.71 1.26 11.55
C MET A 34 -2.98 -0.23 11.32
N GLY A 35 -4.21 -0.62 10.96
CA GLY A 35 -4.53 -1.99 10.60
C GLY A 35 -3.73 -2.49 9.40
N GLU A 36 -3.58 -1.66 8.38
CA GLU A 36 -2.77 -1.94 7.20
C GLU A 36 -1.28 -2.09 7.52
N GLU A 37 -0.73 -1.24 8.39
CA GLU A 37 0.65 -1.36 8.88
C GLU A 37 0.87 -2.66 9.65
N LEU A 38 -0.04 -3.01 10.56
CA LEU A 38 0.04 -4.25 11.32
C LEU A 38 0.00 -5.48 10.41
N LEU A 39 -0.82 -5.45 9.36
CA LEU A 39 -0.86 -6.52 8.36
C LEU A 39 0.46 -6.60 7.57
N GLY A 40 0.93 -5.48 7.02
CA GLY A 40 2.14 -5.41 6.22
C GLY A 40 3.40 -5.84 6.97
N ILE A 41 3.60 -5.28 8.17
CA ILE A 41 4.71 -5.61 9.07
C ILE A 41 4.54 -7.03 9.62
N GLY A 42 3.31 -7.45 9.93
CA GLY A 42 3.03 -8.81 10.38
C GLY A 42 3.48 -9.87 9.37
N VAL A 43 3.20 -9.67 8.08
CA VAL A 43 3.69 -10.55 7.00
C VAL A 43 5.21 -10.51 6.90
N LEU A 44 5.81 -9.31 6.95
CA LEU A 44 7.27 -9.13 6.90
C LEU A 44 7.96 -9.91 8.02
N GLU A 45 7.58 -9.66 9.28
CA GLU A 45 8.20 -10.26 10.47
C GLU A 45 7.92 -11.75 10.56
N THR A 46 6.70 -12.20 10.21
CA THR A 46 6.39 -13.64 10.18
C THR A 46 7.27 -14.37 9.17
N ALA A 47 7.46 -13.80 7.97
CA ALA A 47 8.36 -14.37 6.97
C ALA A 47 9.81 -14.42 7.46
N ARG A 48 10.29 -13.35 8.11
CA ARG A 48 11.65 -13.30 8.72
C ARG A 48 11.82 -14.36 9.79
N ASN A 49 10.85 -14.51 10.68
CA ASN A 49 10.85 -15.50 11.75
C ASN A 49 10.82 -16.94 11.22
N LYS A 50 10.26 -17.14 10.02
CA LYS A 50 10.31 -18.42 9.29
C LYS A 50 11.61 -18.64 8.50
N GLY A 51 12.60 -17.75 8.62
CA GLY A 51 13.93 -17.91 8.04
C GLY A 51 14.09 -17.33 6.63
N LEU A 52 13.10 -16.61 6.08
CA LEU A 52 13.27 -15.92 4.80
C LEU A 52 14.27 -14.77 4.93
N SER A 53 15.03 -14.52 3.86
CA SER A 53 15.93 -13.36 3.78
C SER A 53 15.14 -12.06 3.88
N LEU A 54 15.79 -10.97 4.33
CA LEU A 54 15.12 -9.67 4.45
C LEU A 54 14.48 -9.21 3.15
N THR A 55 15.20 -9.40 2.04
CA THR A 55 14.72 -9.08 0.70
C THR A 55 13.48 -9.91 0.36
N ALA A 56 13.51 -11.22 0.56
CA ALA A 56 12.37 -12.10 0.26
C ALA A 56 11.15 -11.76 1.14
N SER A 57 11.34 -11.52 2.44
CA SER A 57 10.27 -11.11 3.34
C SER A 57 9.65 -9.77 2.94
N THR A 58 10.47 -8.81 2.50
CA THR A 58 10.03 -7.48 2.08
C THR A 58 9.19 -7.56 0.80
N PHE A 59 9.64 -8.30 -0.20
CA PHE A 59 8.87 -8.51 -1.43
C PHE A 59 7.60 -9.33 -1.19
N LEU A 60 7.63 -10.33 -0.29
CA LEU A 60 6.45 -11.11 0.06
C LEU A 60 5.39 -10.25 0.75
N SER A 61 5.80 -9.40 1.69
CA SER A 61 4.92 -8.42 2.34
C SER A 61 4.28 -7.48 1.31
N ALA A 62 5.08 -6.92 0.39
CA ALA A 62 4.58 -6.07 -0.69
C ALA A 62 3.63 -6.78 -1.65
N LEU A 63 3.94 -8.02 -2.03
CA LEU A 63 3.10 -8.83 -2.90
C LEU A 63 1.73 -9.06 -2.24
N ILE A 64 1.70 -9.58 -1.01
CA ILE A 64 0.45 -9.86 -0.30
C ILE A 64 -0.35 -8.58 -0.11
N PHE A 65 0.30 -7.50 0.32
CA PHE A 65 -0.33 -6.21 0.53
C PHE A 65 -0.95 -5.67 -0.77
N GLY A 66 -0.26 -5.78 -1.91
CA GLY A 66 -0.83 -5.41 -3.21
C GLY A 66 -2.04 -6.28 -3.59
N LEU A 67 -1.93 -7.60 -3.46
CA LEU A 67 -2.97 -8.53 -3.89
C LEU A 67 -4.29 -8.38 -3.14
N ILE A 68 -4.27 -8.09 -1.83
CA ILE A 68 -5.51 -7.89 -1.04
C ILE A 68 -6.33 -6.69 -1.51
N HIS A 69 -5.70 -5.72 -2.19
CA HIS A 69 -6.37 -4.54 -2.72
C HIS A 69 -7.05 -4.77 -4.08
N SER A 70 -6.86 -5.93 -4.71
CA SER A 70 -7.38 -6.23 -6.05
C SER A 70 -8.90 -6.06 -6.15
N PHE A 71 -9.64 -6.38 -5.08
CA PHE A 71 -11.11 -6.25 -5.06
C PHE A 71 -11.58 -4.79 -5.18
N VAL A 72 -10.84 -3.89 -4.53
CA VAL A 72 -11.19 -2.46 -4.46
C VAL A 72 -10.80 -1.74 -5.76
N TYR A 73 -9.76 -2.20 -6.42
CA TYR A 73 -9.21 -1.62 -7.65
C TYR A 73 -9.54 -2.42 -8.91
N TRP A 74 -10.52 -3.32 -8.85
CA TRP A 74 -10.91 -4.14 -10.00
C TRP A 74 -11.38 -3.28 -11.17
N ASP A 75 -10.75 -3.47 -12.33
CA ASP A 75 -11.01 -2.71 -13.56
C ASP A 75 -11.62 -3.57 -14.69
N GLY A 76 -11.98 -4.82 -14.42
CA GLY A 76 -12.49 -5.77 -15.41
C GLY A 76 -11.42 -6.66 -16.05
N SER A 77 -10.13 -6.40 -15.82
CA SER A 77 -9.03 -7.19 -16.37
C SER A 77 -8.09 -7.64 -15.25
N LEU A 78 -7.90 -8.96 -15.12
CA LEU A 78 -7.00 -9.52 -14.11
C LEU A 78 -5.58 -8.98 -14.26
N PHE A 79 -5.04 -8.99 -15.48
CA PHE A 79 -3.68 -8.51 -15.71
C PHE A 79 -3.53 -7.02 -15.38
N SER A 80 -4.48 -6.19 -15.83
CA SER A 80 -4.44 -4.74 -15.59
C SER A 80 -4.61 -4.41 -14.11
N THR A 81 -5.56 -5.05 -13.43
CA THR A 81 -5.78 -4.89 -11.98
C THR A 81 -4.55 -5.32 -11.18
N LEU A 82 -3.93 -6.45 -11.50
CA LEU A 82 -2.71 -6.91 -10.81
C LEU A 82 -1.55 -5.93 -11.01
N LEU A 83 -1.35 -5.45 -12.24
CA LEU A 83 -0.33 -4.45 -12.52
C LEU A 83 -0.60 -3.16 -11.73
N HIS A 84 -1.85 -2.72 -11.68
CA HIS A 84 -2.28 -1.53 -10.93
C HIS A 84 -1.93 -1.65 -9.44
N VAL A 85 -2.43 -2.70 -8.77
CA VAL A 85 -2.30 -2.82 -7.31
C VAL A 85 -0.87 -3.13 -6.88
N LEU A 86 -0.08 -3.86 -7.68
CA LEU A 86 1.32 -4.10 -7.36
C LEU A 86 2.16 -2.81 -7.47
N LEU A 87 1.89 -1.98 -8.47
CA LEU A 87 2.59 -0.70 -8.63
C LEU A 87 2.13 0.36 -7.62
N LEU A 88 0.85 0.37 -7.26
CA LEU A 88 0.32 1.33 -6.30
C LEU A 88 0.57 0.88 -4.86
N GLN A 89 -0.02 -0.24 -4.46
CA GLN A 89 -0.05 -0.71 -3.08
C GLN A 89 1.21 -1.52 -2.72
N GLY A 90 1.70 -2.35 -3.64
CA GLY A 90 2.92 -3.13 -3.43
C GLY A 90 4.15 -2.24 -3.27
N VAL A 91 4.35 -1.25 -4.15
CA VAL A 91 5.48 -0.31 -4.05
C VAL A 91 5.39 0.55 -2.79
N ALA A 92 4.21 1.03 -2.42
CA ALA A 92 4.01 1.75 -1.16
C ALA A 92 4.45 0.90 0.04
N ARG A 93 4.08 -0.39 0.07
CA ARG A 93 4.51 -1.32 1.13
C ARG A 93 6.03 -1.50 1.18
N LEU A 94 6.74 -1.51 0.04
CA LEU A 94 8.20 -1.56 0.02
C LEU A 94 8.81 -0.33 0.71
N ILE A 95 8.26 0.86 0.46
CA ILE A 95 8.68 2.13 1.08
C ILE A 95 8.44 2.07 2.59
N PHE A 96 7.23 1.67 3.02
CA PHE A 96 6.88 1.60 4.43
C PHE A 96 7.72 0.56 5.18
N ASN A 97 7.97 -0.61 4.57
CA ASN A 97 8.89 -1.61 5.13
C ASN A 97 10.31 -1.04 5.28
N TYR A 98 10.79 -0.25 4.33
CA TYR A 98 12.07 0.43 4.44
C TYR A 98 12.10 1.42 5.62
N VAL A 99 11.07 2.26 5.76
CA VAL A 99 10.96 3.22 6.87
C VAL A 99 10.92 2.49 8.22
N TYR A 100 10.08 1.46 8.34
CA TYR A 100 10.03 0.59 9.52
C TYR A 100 11.41 0.06 9.90
N LEU A 101 12.13 -0.53 8.94
CA LEU A 101 13.46 -1.11 9.19
C LEU A 101 14.52 -0.05 9.51
N LYS A 102 14.42 1.16 8.95
CA LYS A 102 15.36 2.26 9.20
C LYS A 102 15.10 3.03 10.49
N THR A 103 13.88 2.93 11.03
CA THR A 103 13.47 3.59 12.28
C THR A 103 13.51 2.61 13.46
N ASP A 104 14.51 1.72 13.47
CA ASP A 104 14.69 0.68 14.49
C ASP A 104 13.42 -0.14 14.75
N ARG A 105 12.71 -0.50 13.67
CA ARG A 105 11.45 -1.27 13.72
C ARG A 105 10.31 -0.52 14.41
N SER A 106 10.26 0.80 14.25
CA SER A 106 9.16 1.63 14.76
C SER A 106 7.93 1.52 13.86
N ILE A 107 6.85 0.93 14.39
CA ILE A 107 5.53 0.94 13.74
C ILE A 107 5.06 2.38 13.50
N TRP A 108 5.33 3.29 14.42
CA TRP A 108 4.95 4.70 14.29
C TRP A 108 5.68 5.40 13.15
N GLY A 109 6.95 5.10 12.92
CA GLY A 109 7.70 5.64 11.78
C GLY A 109 7.07 5.24 10.45
N SER A 110 6.76 3.95 10.31
CA SER A 110 6.06 3.40 9.15
C SER A 110 4.66 3.98 8.98
N TRP A 111 3.88 4.03 10.05
CA TRP A 111 2.51 4.57 10.05
C TRP A 111 2.46 6.06 9.69
N ILE A 112 3.34 6.90 10.25
CA ILE A 112 3.42 8.32 9.87
C ILE A 112 3.75 8.44 8.38
N SER A 113 4.70 7.65 7.87
CA SER A 113 5.03 7.66 6.44
C SER A 113 3.84 7.25 5.57
N HIS A 114 3.04 6.29 6.03
CA HIS A 114 1.82 5.86 5.36
C HIS A 114 0.79 6.98 5.30
N VAL A 115 0.48 7.60 6.45
CA VAL A 115 -0.41 8.76 6.53
C VAL A 115 0.03 9.86 5.57
N LEU A 116 1.33 10.19 5.51
CA LEU A 116 1.85 11.23 4.62
C LEU A 116 1.67 10.87 3.15
N VAL A 117 1.98 9.64 2.74
CA VAL A 117 1.79 9.17 1.36
C VAL A 117 0.31 9.25 0.95
N ASP A 118 -0.59 8.82 1.82
CA ASP A 118 -2.02 8.84 1.56
C ASP A 118 -2.60 10.24 1.52
N LEU A 119 -2.18 11.14 2.42
CA LEU A 119 -2.59 12.55 2.37
C LEU A 119 -2.13 13.24 1.08
N VAL A 120 -0.90 12.97 0.64
CA VAL A 120 -0.41 13.46 -0.66
C VAL A 120 -1.24 12.85 -1.79
N GLY A 121 -1.54 11.55 -1.75
CA GLY A 121 -2.36 10.88 -2.75
C GLY A 121 -3.81 11.37 -2.82
N LEU A 122 -4.38 11.83 -1.70
CA LEU A 122 -5.73 12.38 -1.62
C LEU A 122 -5.82 13.87 -1.95
N ALA A 123 -4.71 14.59 -1.89
CA ALA A 123 -4.63 16.02 -2.18
C ALA A 123 -4.44 16.35 -3.68
N ILE A 124 -4.17 15.33 -4.52
CA ILE A 124 -3.86 15.47 -5.96
C ILE A 124 -4.87 14.67 -6.78
#